data_AF-A0A3B9BCU2-F1
#
_entry.id   AF-A0A3B9BCU2-F1
#
_cell.length_a   1.000
_cell.length_b   1.000
_cell.length_c   1.000
_cell.angle_alpha   90.00
_cell.angle_beta   90.00
_cell.angle_gamma   90.00
#
_symmetry.space_group_name_H-M   'P 1'
#
loop_
_entity.id
_entity.type
_entity.pdbx_description
1 polymer ?
#
loop_
_entity_poly.entity_id
_entity_poly.type
_entity_poly.pdbx_seq_one_letter_code
_entity_poly.pdbx_strand_id
1 'polypeptide(L)'
;VGCARCHDHKIDPIPTRDYYSMLSFFANITPHGKREANIVEVKDSIGNITYQNEIEVWNRQRNHLQKQIVDFEKKFLSKYDRDESVLKTEKIRSKPVILLQNATGKGSQWSYLERLPSSDWIEVGFDDKDWKSGMGGFGTKQTPGSQVRTVWNSKDIWMRTTFRLAAIPKTLRMTLHHDEDVEV
;
A
#
# COMPACT_ATOMS: atom_id res chain seq x y z
N VAL A 1 27.08 1.25 -14.73
CA VAL A 1 25.66 0.96 -15.02
C VAL A 1 25.32 1.55 -16.37
N GLY A 2 25.08 0.71 -17.38
CA GLY A 2 24.83 1.17 -18.75
C GLY A 2 23.70 0.43 -19.46
N CYS A 3 23.50 -0.86 -19.15
CA CYS A 3 22.48 -1.71 -19.77
C CYS A 3 21.21 -1.82 -18.90
N ALA A 4 21.35 -1.75 -17.57
CA ALA A 4 20.23 -1.84 -16.61
C ALA A 4 19.13 -0.79 -16.81
N ARG A 5 19.35 0.27 -17.60
CA ARG A 5 18.27 1.18 -18.02
C ARG A 5 17.25 0.53 -18.96
N CYS A 6 17.64 -0.48 -19.72
CA CYS A 6 16.83 -1.06 -20.80
C CYS A 6 16.36 -2.49 -20.50
N HIS A 7 17.20 -3.30 -19.87
CA HIS A 7 16.87 -4.67 -19.47
C HIS A 7 17.85 -5.20 -18.41
N ASP A 8 17.46 -6.26 -17.70
CA ASP A 8 18.36 -6.95 -16.78
C ASP A 8 19.53 -7.57 -17.55
N HIS A 9 20.75 -7.39 -17.04
CA HIS A 9 21.96 -7.89 -17.67
C HIS A 9 22.95 -8.45 -16.66
N LYS A 10 23.53 -9.62 -16.95
CA LYS A 10 24.39 -10.39 -16.02
C LYS A 10 25.64 -9.63 -15.53
N ILE A 11 26.07 -8.58 -16.25
CA ILE A 11 27.25 -7.77 -15.89
C ILE A 11 26.89 -6.52 -15.07
N ASP A 12 25.64 -6.01 -15.16
CA ASP A 12 25.25 -4.87 -14.34
C ASP A 12 24.89 -5.34 -12.91
N PRO A 13 25.42 -4.69 -11.84
CA PRO A 13 25.27 -5.15 -10.46
C PRO A 13 23.89 -4.84 -9.86
N ILE A 14 22.98 -4.20 -10.62
CA ILE A 14 21.63 -3.84 -10.19
C ILE A 14 20.61 -4.23 -11.29
N PRO A 15 19.46 -4.83 -10.92
CA PRO A 15 18.35 -5.05 -11.84
C PRO A 15 17.78 -3.74 -12.42
N THR A 16 17.09 -3.82 -13.55
CA THR A 16 16.36 -2.71 -14.17
C THR A 16 15.29 -2.14 -13.25
N ARG A 17 14.58 -3.00 -12.50
CA ARG A 17 13.61 -2.55 -11.48
C ARG A 17 14.28 -1.64 -10.45
N ASP A 18 15.40 -2.09 -9.89
CA ASP A 18 16.11 -1.38 -8.83
C ASP A 18 16.81 -0.11 -9.38
N TYR A 19 17.24 -0.11 -10.65
CA TYR A 19 17.69 1.10 -11.35
C TYR A 19 16.59 2.18 -11.45
N TYR A 20 15.37 1.81 -11.86
CA TYR A 20 14.25 2.76 -11.95
C TYR A 20 13.67 3.15 -10.59
N SER A 21 13.70 2.27 -9.60
CA SER A 21 13.36 2.57 -8.20
C SER A 21 14.32 3.62 -7.62
N MET A 22 15.63 3.48 -7.84
CA MET A 22 16.59 4.52 -7.46
C MET A 22 16.33 5.83 -8.24
N LEU A 23 16.05 5.74 -9.55
CA LEU A 23 15.80 6.94 -10.37
C LEU A 23 14.54 7.70 -9.95
N SER A 24 13.48 7.02 -9.51
CA SER A 24 12.23 7.68 -9.10
C SER A 24 12.41 8.53 -7.84
N PHE A 25 13.23 8.10 -6.89
CA PHE A 25 13.61 8.88 -5.70
C PHE A 25 14.24 10.23 -6.09
N PHE A 26 15.12 10.24 -7.10
CA PHE A 26 15.78 11.45 -7.58
C PHE A 26 15.01 12.20 -8.68
N ALA A 27 13.90 11.65 -9.20
CA ALA A 27 13.15 12.24 -10.31
C ALA A 27 12.56 13.62 -9.98
N ASN A 28 12.35 13.91 -8.69
CA ASN A 28 11.87 15.19 -8.20
C ASN A 28 13.00 16.07 -7.61
N ILE A 29 14.28 15.85 -7.96
CA ILE A 29 15.41 16.69 -7.53
C ILE A 29 15.96 17.47 -8.72
N THR A 30 15.99 18.80 -8.61
CA THR A 30 16.54 19.68 -9.64
C THR A 30 18.05 19.45 -9.78
N PRO A 31 18.59 19.24 -10.99
CA PRO A 31 20.03 19.11 -11.20
C PRO A 31 20.82 20.32 -10.71
N HIS A 32 21.92 20.06 -9.99
CA HIS A 32 22.85 21.11 -9.55
C HIS A 32 23.33 21.95 -10.74
N GLY A 33 23.28 23.28 -10.59
CA GLY A 33 23.79 24.24 -11.58
C GLY A 33 22.74 25.15 -12.22
N LYS A 34 21.44 24.88 -12.07
CA LYS A 34 20.37 25.84 -12.40
C LYS A 34 19.90 26.60 -11.15
N ARG A 35 19.49 27.86 -11.31
CA ARG A 35 19.23 28.83 -10.22
C ARG A 35 17.98 28.56 -9.35
N GLU A 36 17.30 27.44 -9.56
CA GLU A 36 16.09 27.03 -8.82
C GLU A 36 16.22 25.57 -8.33
N ALA A 37 17.32 25.30 -7.62
CA ALA A 37 17.51 24.00 -7.00
C ALA A 37 16.55 23.83 -5.81
N ASN A 38 15.74 22.77 -5.80
CA ASN A 38 14.90 22.40 -4.66
C ASN A 38 15.67 21.65 -3.55
N ILE A 39 16.99 21.77 -3.56
CA ILE A 39 17.90 21.13 -2.62
C ILE A 39 18.18 22.13 -1.49
N VAL A 40 17.84 21.73 -0.27
CA VAL A 40 17.99 22.56 0.92
C VAL A 40 19.30 22.21 1.64
N GLU A 41 20.06 23.22 2.02
CA GLU A 41 21.21 23.08 2.92
C GLU A 41 20.74 22.66 4.32
N VAL A 42 21.17 21.49 4.79
CA VAL A 42 20.91 21.01 6.16
C VAL A 42 21.94 21.65 7.08
N LYS A 43 21.56 22.73 7.77
CA LYS A 43 22.48 23.57 8.56
C LYS A 43 22.77 23.07 9.97
N ASP A 44 21.98 22.13 10.50
CA ASP A 44 22.17 21.58 11.84
C ASP A 44 21.69 20.11 11.94
N SER A 45 22.36 19.37 12.80
CA SER A 45 22.09 18.02 13.27
C SER A 45 20.71 17.79 13.90
N ILE A 46 20.07 18.85 14.41
CA ILE A 46 18.74 18.81 15.04
C ILE A 46 17.61 18.75 13.99
N GLY A 47 17.94 18.90 12.70
CA GLY A 47 16.97 18.91 11.60
C GLY A 47 16.42 20.31 11.33
N ASN A 48 15.94 20.55 10.09
CA ASN A 48 15.51 21.88 9.65
C ASN A 48 14.15 22.28 10.29
N ILE A 49 14.20 22.86 11.50
CA ILE A 49 13.08 23.54 12.18
C ILE A 49 12.45 24.63 11.29
N THR A 50 13.23 25.16 10.34
CA THR A 50 12.85 26.08 9.26
C THR A 50 11.52 25.74 8.57
N TYR A 51 11.20 24.45 8.39
CA TYR A 51 10.02 24.02 7.62
C TYR A 51 8.72 23.86 8.41
N GLN A 52 8.70 24.07 9.73
CA GLN A 52 7.49 23.86 10.54
C GLN A 52 6.28 24.69 10.01
N ASN A 53 6.52 25.95 9.65
CA ASN A 53 5.50 26.83 9.08
C ASN A 53 5.02 26.37 7.69
N GLU A 54 5.94 25.88 6.84
CA GLU A 54 5.58 25.35 5.51
C GLU A 54 4.81 24.03 5.62
N ILE A 55 5.22 23.14 6.54
CA ILE A 55 4.50 21.90 6.87
C ILE A 55 3.08 22.24 7.33
N GLU A 56 2.88 23.26 8.17
CA GLU A 56 1.54 23.73 8.53
C GLU A 56 0.73 24.20 7.31
N VAL A 57 1.32 24.94 6.38
CA VAL A 57 0.64 25.37 5.13
C VAL A 57 0.22 24.16 4.29
N TRP A 58 1.13 23.21 4.05
CA TRP A 58 0.82 21.97 3.33
C TRP A 58 -0.24 21.13 4.05
N ASN A 59 -0.20 21.06 5.38
CA ASN A 59 -1.21 20.38 6.18
C ASN A 59 -2.59 21.05 6.06
N ARG A 60 -2.65 22.39 6.03
CA ARG A 60 -3.91 23.13 5.79
C ARG A 60 -4.45 22.86 4.39
N GLN A 61 -3.61 22.88 3.35
CA GLN A 61 -4.00 22.58 1.97
C GLN A 61 -4.51 21.14 1.82
N ARG A 62 -3.77 20.16 2.36
CA ARG A 62 -4.18 18.74 2.39
C ARG A 62 -5.53 18.55 3.10
N ASN A 63 -5.71 19.19 4.26
CA ASN A 63 -6.98 19.14 5.00
C ASN A 63 -8.13 19.84 4.25
N HIS A 64 -7.86 20.86 3.44
CA HIS A 64 -8.86 21.50 2.57
C HIS A 64 -9.28 20.56 1.43
N LEU A 65 -8.32 19.98 0.70
CA LEU A 65 -8.57 18.99 -0.36
C LEU A 65 -9.36 17.79 0.19
N GLN A 66 -8.98 17.26 1.36
CA GLN A 66 -9.70 16.16 2.00
C GLN A 66 -11.17 16.50 2.29
N LYS A 67 -11.47 17.75 2.72
CA LYS A 67 -12.85 18.21 2.90
C LYS A 67 -13.62 18.28 1.58
N GLN A 68 -12.97 18.69 0.50
CA GLN A 68 -13.59 18.71 -0.84
C GLN A 68 -13.92 17.30 -1.33
N ILE A 69 -13.05 16.32 -1.09
CA ILE A 69 -13.31 14.90 -1.40
C ILE A 69 -14.55 14.41 -0.63
N VAL A 70 -14.60 14.61 0.69
CA VAL A 70 -15.73 14.17 1.52
C VAL A 70 -17.05 14.86 1.15
N ASP A 71 -17.01 16.16 0.81
CA ASP A 71 -18.19 16.89 0.33
C ASP A 71 -18.66 16.39 -1.06
N PHE A 72 -17.72 16.10 -1.97
CA PHE A 72 -18.01 15.48 -3.26
C PHE A 72 -18.63 14.09 -3.10
N GLU A 73 -18.04 13.20 -2.28
CA GLU A 73 -18.58 11.88 -1.97
C GLU A 73 -20.01 11.97 -1.43
N LYS A 74 -20.25 12.87 -0.46
CA LYS A 74 -21.58 13.08 0.12
C LYS A 74 -22.61 13.56 -0.93
N LYS A 75 -22.21 14.48 -1.81
CA LYS A 75 -23.07 14.97 -2.92
C LYS A 75 -23.32 13.89 -3.96
N PHE A 76 -22.30 13.10 -4.30
CA PHE A 76 -22.39 11.97 -5.22
C PHE A 76 -23.35 10.91 -4.68
N LEU A 77 -23.15 10.42 -3.45
CA LEU A 77 -24.03 9.44 -2.79
C LEU A 77 -25.48 9.93 -2.73
N SER A 78 -25.70 11.19 -2.32
CA SER A 78 -27.04 11.77 -2.31
C SER A 78 -27.70 11.84 -3.70
N LYS A 79 -26.93 12.06 -4.77
CA LYS A 79 -27.46 11.98 -6.15
C LYS A 79 -27.73 10.54 -6.56
N TYR A 80 -26.76 9.64 -6.34
CA TYR A 80 -26.87 8.22 -6.61
C TYR A 80 -28.12 7.62 -5.97
N ASP A 81 -28.33 7.84 -4.67
CA ASP A 81 -29.48 7.33 -3.92
C ASP A 81 -30.83 7.81 -4.48
N ARG A 82 -30.88 8.98 -5.11
CA ARG A 82 -32.07 9.54 -5.78
C ARG A 82 -32.23 9.15 -7.25
N ASP A 83 -31.20 8.59 -7.89
CA ASP A 83 -31.23 8.26 -9.32
C ASP A 83 -31.97 6.94 -9.58
N GLU A 84 -33.22 7.00 -10.03
CA GLU A 84 -34.04 5.81 -10.35
C GLU A 84 -33.64 5.12 -11.66
N SER A 85 -32.81 5.75 -12.51
CA SER A 85 -32.33 5.13 -13.75
C SER A 85 -31.25 4.06 -13.52
N VAL A 86 -30.60 4.10 -12.34
CA VAL A 86 -29.59 3.12 -11.93
C VAL A 86 -30.27 1.99 -11.17
N LEU A 87 -30.16 0.76 -11.70
CA LEU A 87 -30.61 -0.46 -11.01
C LEU A 87 -29.81 -0.71 -9.72
N LYS A 88 -30.30 -0.15 -8.61
CA LYS A 88 -29.79 -0.37 -7.25
C LYS A 88 -30.15 -1.77 -6.77
N THR A 89 -29.20 -2.45 -6.14
CA THR A 89 -29.46 -3.76 -5.54
C THR A 89 -30.17 -3.62 -4.18
N GLU A 90 -31.48 -3.85 -4.15
CA GLU A 90 -32.27 -3.92 -2.91
C GLU A 90 -31.80 -4.99 -1.92
N LYS A 91 -30.97 -5.95 -2.36
CA LYS A 91 -30.23 -6.88 -1.48
C LYS A 91 -29.09 -6.16 -0.75
N ILE A 92 -29.43 -5.15 0.02
CA ILE A 92 -28.57 -4.55 1.04
C ILE A 92 -28.35 -5.63 2.11
N ARG A 93 -27.23 -6.35 2.02
CA ARG A 93 -26.67 -7.01 3.21
C ARG A 93 -26.29 -5.89 4.17
N SER A 94 -27.18 -5.60 5.13
CA SER A 94 -27.08 -4.48 6.08
C SER A 94 -25.81 -4.47 6.92
N LYS A 95 -25.08 -5.59 6.93
CA LYS A 95 -23.65 -5.65 7.27
C LYS A 95 -22.92 -6.48 6.21
N PRO A 96 -21.73 -6.07 5.73
CA PRO A 96 -20.90 -6.94 4.91
C PRO A 96 -20.54 -8.20 5.71
N VAL A 97 -20.59 -9.37 5.04
CA VAL A 97 -20.10 -10.61 5.65
C VAL A 97 -18.58 -10.53 5.65
N ILE A 98 -18.00 -10.33 6.83
CA ILE A 98 -16.54 -10.27 7.01
C ILE A 98 -15.99 -11.69 6.91
N LEU A 99 -15.40 -12.01 5.76
CA LEU A 99 -14.78 -13.30 5.47
C LEU A 99 -13.42 -13.44 6.16
N LEU A 100 -12.66 -12.34 6.19
CA LEU A 100 -11.38 -12.18 6.87
C LEU A 100 -11.38 -10.82 7.60
N GLN A 101 -10.88 -10.80 8.83
CA GLN A 101 -10.61 -9.55 9.55
C GLN A 101 -9.24 -9.00 9.17
N ASN A 102 -9.19 -7.69 8.92
CA ASN A 102 -7.95 -6.95 8.72
C ASN A 102 -7.26 -6.65 10.08
N ALA A 103 -6.06 -6.06 10.01
CA ALA A 103 -5.22 -5.76 11.18
C ALA A 103 -5.88 -4.79 12.19
N THR A 104 -6.87 -3.98 11.77
CA THR A 104 -7.58 -3.05 12.67
C THR A 104 -8.64 -3.72 13.54
N GLY A 105 -9.07 -4.94 13.19
CA GLY A 105 -10.01 -5.76 13.98
C GLY A 105 -9.29 -6.73 14.92
N LYS A 106 -9.66 -8.01 14.90
CA LYS A 106 -8.89 -9.09 15.56
C LYS A 106 -7.74 -9.63 14.71
N GLY A 107 -7.62 -9.19 13.45
CA GLY A 107 -6.74 -9.81 12.45
C GLY A 107 -7.25 -11.20 12.02
N SER A 108 -6.66 -11.70 10.95
CA SER A 108 -6.80 -13.10 10.51
C SER A 108 -5.42 -13.76 10.51
N GLN A 109 -5.37 -15.08 10.56
CA GLN A 109 -4.12 -15.81 10.37
C GLN A 109 -3.76 -15.86 8.87
N TRP A 110 -2.47 -15.72 8.60
CA TRP A 110 -1.85 -15.80 7.28
C TRP A 110 -0.66 -16.76 7.35
N SER A 111 -0.53 -17.59 6.33
CA SER A 111 0.72 -18.26 5.98
C SER A 111 1.62 -17.25 5.25
N TYR A 112 2.92 -17.23 5.54
CA TYR A 112 3.84 -16.31 4.88
C TYR A 112 5.25 -16.88 4.67
N LEU A 113 5.92 -16.32 3.67
CA LEU A 113 7.29 -16.66 3.27
C LEU A 113 8.11 -15.39 3.06
N GLU A 114 9.37 -15.42 3.49
CA GLU A 114 10.35 -14.32 3.35
C GLU A 114 11.44 -14.66 2.29
N ARG A 115 11.17 -15.68 1.48
CA ARG A 115 11.96 -16.12 0.32
C ARG A 115 11.01 -16.33 -0.84
N LEU A 116 11.49 -16.18 -2.07
CA LEU A 116 10.69 -16.42 -3.28
C LEU A 116 10.10 -17.86 -3.24
N PRO A 117 8.77 -18.04 -3.28
CA PRO A 117 8.14 -19.35 -3.37
C PRO A 117 8.27 -19.92 -4.79
N SER A 118 7.84 -21.17 -4.97
CA SER A 118 7.66 -21.76 -6.29
C SER A 118 6.54 -21.04 -7.07
N SER A 119 6.59 -21.09 -8.41
CA SER A 119 5.64 -20.39 -9.28
C SER A 119 4.20 -20.89 -9.17
N ASP A 120 4.00 -22.11 -8.65
CA ASP A 120 2.71 -22.72 -8.33
C ASP A 120 2.20 -22.34 -6.93
N TRP A 121 2.82 -21.34 -6.28
CA TRP A 121 2.05 -20.47 -5.40
C TRP A 121 0.93 -19.74 -6.18
N ILE A 122 0.09 -18.95 -5.52
CA ILE A 122 -1.26 -18.52 -5.95
C ILE A 122 -2.26 -19.68 -6.24
N GLU A 123 -1.84 -20.81 -6.81
CA GLU A 123 -2.74 -21.91 -7.22
C GLU A 123 -3.63 -22.46 -6.10
N VAL A 124 -4.84 -22.87 -6.46
CA VAL A 124 -5.83 -23.39 -5.52
C VAL A 124 -5.43 -24.79 -5.03
N GLY A 125 -5.22 -24.93 -3.72
CA GLY A 125 -4.86 -26.21 -3.10
C GLY A 125 -3.36 -26.49 -3.01
N PHE A 126 -2.50 -25.52 -3.35
CA PHE A 126 -1.07 -25.54 -3.05
C PHE A 126 -0.80 -25.83 -1.56
N ASP A 127 0.24 -26.61 -1.28
CA ASP A 127 0.61 -27.03 0.08
C ASP A 127 1.56 -26.02 0.76
N ASP A 128 1.00 -25.17 1.63
CA ASP A 128 1.73 -24.12 2.33
C ASP A 128 2.18 -24.51 3.76
N LYS A 129 2.19 -25.80 4.12
CA LYS A 129 2.58 -26.27 5.48
C LYS A 129 3.98 -25.82 5.94
N ASP A 130 4.92 -25.66 5.01
CA ASP A 130 6.29 -25.22 5.29
C ASP A 130 6.43 -23.68 5.40
N TRP A 131 5.32 -22.95 5.28
CA TRP A 131 5.28 -21.49 5.44
C TRP A 131 5.14 -21.13 6.93
N LYS A 132 5.65 -19.97 7.31
CA LYS A 132 5.46 -19.44 8.67
C LYS A 132 4.01 -19.03 8.84
N SER A 133 3.47 -19.09 10.06
CA SER A 133 2.13 -18.56 10.38
C SER A 133 2.22 -17.27 11.20
N GLY A 134 1.42 -16.27 10.85
CA GLY A 134 1.37 -14.97 11.53
C GLY A 134 -0.02 -14.35 11.50
N MET A 135 -0.28 -13.40 12.41
CA MET A 135 -1.51 -12.60 12.39
C MET A 135 -1.35 -11.37 11.50
N GLY A 136 -2.38 -11.07 10.70
CA GLY A 136 -2.42 -9.92 9.79
C GLY A 136 -2.11 -8.59 10.48
N GLY A 137 -1.30 -7.76 9.82
CA GLY A 137 -0.57 -6.64 10.43
C GLY A 137 0.93 -6.96 10.45
N PHE A 138 1.51 -7.10 9.26
CA PHE A 138 2.92 -7.42 9.06
C PHE A 138 3.73 -6.12 8.96
N GLY A 139 4.93 -6.09 9.54
CA GLY A 139 5.88 -4.96 9.43
C GLY A 139 6.67 -4.69 10.70
N THR A 140 7.26 -3.50 10.79
CA THR A 140 8.12 -3.09 11.91
C THR A 140 7.31 -2.55 13.09
N LYS A 141 7.66 -2.94 14.33
CA LYS A 141 7.03 -2.36 15.52
C LYS A 141 7.23 -0.84 15.58
N GLN A 142 6.24 -0.14 16.13
CA GLN A 142 6.22 1.33 16.30
C GLN A 142 6.03 2.18 15.02
N THR A 143 5.82 1.58 13.84
CA THR A 143 5.41 2.33 12.64
C THR A 143 4.10 3.10 12.89
N PRO A 144 4.07 4.45 12.75
CA PRO A 144 2.88 5.25 13.01
C PRO A 144 1.68 4.82 12.16
N GLY A 145 0.49 4.79 12.75
CA GLY A 145 -0.76 4.37 12.08
C GLY A 145 -0.93 2.86 11.87
N SER A 146 0.12 2.06 12.05
CA SER A 146 0.11 0.61 11.76
C SER A 146 -0.16 -0.25 13.00
N GLN A 147 -1.14 -1.15 12.92
CA GLN A 147 -1.38 -2.18 13.94
C GLN A 147 -0.55 -3.44 13.64
N VAL A 148 0.74 -3.40 14.00
CA VAL A 148 1.67 -4.51 13.76
C VAL A 148 1.47 -5.63 14.77
N ARG A 149 1.24 -6.85 14.26
CA ARG A 149 1.00 -8.10 15.02
C ARG A 149 2.03 -9.17 14.70
N THR A 150 2.53 -9.20 13.46
CA THR A 150 3.63 -10.08 13.04
C THR A 150 4.79 -9.21 12.60
N VAL A 151 5.98 -9.43 13.17
CA VAL A 151 7.18 -8.70 12.77
C VAL A 151 7.74 -9.32 11.50
N TRP A 152 8.04 -8.47 10.52
CA TRP A 152 8.62 -8.84 9.24
C TRP A 152 9.67 -7.78 8.84
N ASN A 153 10.83 -8.25 8.38
CA ASN A 153 12.02 -7.40 8.17
C ASN A 153 12.79 -7.72 6.86
N SER A 154 12.34 -8.66 6.00
CA SER A 154 12.98 -8.90 4.69
C SER A 154 12.53 -7.87 3.65
N LYS A 155 13.17 -7.82 2.48
CA LYS A 155 12.77 -6.92 1.38
C LYS A 155 11.39 -7.27 0.81
N ASP A 156 11.14 -8.57 0.63
CA ASP A 156 9.93 -9.10 0.04
C ASP A 156 9.23 -10.07 1.01
N ILE A 157 7.89 -10.11 0.99
CA ILE A 157 7.05 -11.09 1.70
C ILE A 157 5.97 -11.63 0.79
N TRP A 158 5.83 -12.95 0.77
CA TRP A 158 4.72 -13.64 0.11
C TRP A 158 3.73 -14.08 1.18
N MET A 159 2.44 -13.81 0.95
CA MET A 159 1.39 -14.04 1.95
C MET A 159 0.22 -14.80 1.35
N ARG A 160 -0.28 -15.82 2.06
CA ARG A 160 -1.46 -16.58 1.71
C ARG A 160 -2.40 -16.70 2.90
N THR A 161 -3.69 -16.77 2.63
CA THR A 161 -4.72 -17.13 3.61
C THR A 161 -5.89 -17.75 2.87
N THR A 162 -6.75 -18.48 3.59
CA THR A 162 -7.91 -19.15 3.01
C THR A 162 -9.16 -18.83 3.81
N PHE A 163 -10.29 -18.71 3.11
CA PHE A 163 -11.61 -18.49 3.72
C PHE A 163 -12.65 -19.32 2.97
N ARG A 164 -13.71 -19.74 3.69
CA ARG A 164 -14.79 -20.54 3.12
C ARG A 164 -15.92 -19.65 2.61
N LEU A 165 -16.39 -19.92 1.40
CA LEU A 165 -17.59 -19.33 0.82
C LEU A 165 -18.70 -20.37 0.79
N ALA A 166 -19.86 -20.05 1.36
CA ALA A 166 -21.06 -20.89 1.23
C ALA A 166 -21.72 -20.78 -0.16
N ALA A 167 -21.48 -19.65 -0.85
CA ALA A 167 -21.86 -19.41 -2.24
C ALA A 167 -20.97 -18.28 -2.80
N ILE A 168 -20.74 -18.28 -4.12
CA ILE A 168 -19.98 -17.21 -4.79
C ILE A 168 -20.78 -15.90 -4.70
N PRO A 169 -20.22 -14.82 -4.12
CA PRO A 169 -20.92 -13.55 -4.01
C PRO A 169 -20.88 -12.78 -5.34
N LYS A 170 -21.92 -11.97 -5.62
CA LYS A 170 -21.92 -11.03 -6.75
C LYS A 170 -20.85 -9.94 -6.66
N THR A 171 -20.32 -9.69 -5.45
CA THR A 171 -19.33 -8.65 -5.18
C THR A 171 -18.44 -9.11 -4.04
N LEU A 172 -17.13 -9.05 -4.25
CA LEU A 172 -16.11 -9.23 -3.23
C LEU A 172 -15.39 -7.89 -3.05
N ARG A 173 -15.07 -7.52 -1.80
CA ARG A 173 -14.30 -6.32 -1.49
C ARG A 173 -13.16 -6.69 -0.57
N MET A 174 -11.96 -6.31 -0.96
CA MET A 174 -10.78 -6.34 -0.11
C MET A 174 -10.44 -4.92 0.32
N THR A 175 -9.88 -4.77 1.52
CA THR A 175 -9.30 -3.51 2.00
C THR A 175 -7.91 -3.82 2.50
N LEU A 176 -6.92 -3.25 1.85
CA LEU A 176 -5.50 -3.43 2.10
C LEU A 176 -4.89 -2.09 2.50
N HIS A 177 -3.88 -2.13 3.36
CA HIS A 177 -3.05 -1.00 3.73
C HIS A 177 -1.61 -1.51 3.73
N HIS A 178 -0.77 -0.90 2.90
CA HIS A 178 0.61 -1.27 2.68
C HIS A 178 1.49 -0.01 2.68
N ASP A 179 2.78 -0.23 2.85
CA ASP A 179 3.83 0.73 2.53
C ASP A 179 4.54 0.18 1.27
N GLU A 180 5.08 1.05 0.43
CA GLU A 180 5.68 0.68 -0.89
C GLU A 180 4.75 -0.15 -1.80
N ASP A 181 5.27 -1.17 -2.49
CA ASP A 181 4.59 -1.94 -3.55
C ASP A 181 3.78 -3.13 -3.01
N VAL A 182 2.71 -3.53 -3.73
CA VAL A 182 1.97 -4.77 -3.43
C VAL A 182 1.29 -5.37 -4.67
N GLU A 183 1.22 -6.70 -4.72
CA GLU A 183 0.53 -7.50 -5.74
C GLU A 183 -0.49 -8.44 -5.06
N VAL A 184 -1.66 -8.66 -5.70
CA VAL A 184 -2.81 -9.42 -5.16
C VAL A 184 -3.53 -10.18 -6.27
#